data_AF-A0A1Q4YPC7-F1
#
_entry.id   AF-A0A1Q4YPC7-F1
#
_cell.length_a   1.000
_cell.length_b   1.000
_cell.length_c   1.000
_cell.angle_alpha   90.00
_cell.angle_beta   90.00
_cell.angle_gamma   90.00
#
_symmetry.space_group_name_H-M   'P 1'
#
loop_
_entity.id
_entity.type
_entity.pdbx_description
1 polymer ?
#
loop_
_entity_poly.entity_id
_entity_poly.type
_entity_poly.pdbx_seq_one_letter_code
_entity_poly.pdbx_strand_id
1 'polypeptide(L)'
;MRQYRYFAILSKYSPNVDDPALVARKWTDEAGETREEVYTKDLEWAPGNTTWRIRTGKQDGEVVPITEEAARRFEEIQAERVRSYLPADGKYDYYAILDTGFSVESPRKLVRRWRSPQGLELEQRYTHGSGWKRSDVLYRISTDREDGEPVLITEEAADRVKEVLAERVRRARAEE
;
A
#
# COMPACT_ATOMS: atom_id res chain seq x y z
N MET A 1 26.70 7.20 -0.57
CA MET A 1 25.77 6.10 -0.92
C MET A 1 25.43 5.37 0.37
N ARG A 2 24.14 5.15 0.69
CA ARG A 2 23.77 4.38 1.89
C ARG A 2 24.09 2.90 1.65
N GLN A 3 24.82 2.27 2.57
CA GLN A 3 25.10 0.85 2.49
C GLN A 3 23.97 0.07 3.18
N TYR A 4 23.14 -0.58 2.38
CA TYR A 4 22.03 -1.38 2.89
C TYR A 4 22.48 -2.81 3.23
N ARG A 5 21.95 -3.32 4.34
CA ARG A 5 22.00 -4.75 4.70
C ARG A 5 20.60 -5.32 4.57
N TYR A 6 20.45 -6.37 3.78
CA TYR A 6 19.15 -6.98 3.48
C TYR A 6 18.94 -8.25 4.30
N PHE A 7 17.68 -8.48 4.68
CA PHE A 7 17.27 -9.62 5.50
C PHE A 7 15.95 -10.19 4.98
N ALA A 8 15.91 -11.49 4.74
CA ALA A 8 14.67 -12.24 4.59
C ALA A 8 14.05 -12.49 5.97
N ILE A 9 12.73 -12.35 6.05
CA ILE A 9 11.94 -12.65 7.23
C ILE A 9 11.10 -13.89 6.93
N LEU A 10 11.41 -14.97 7.62
CA LEU A 10 10.73 -16.25 7.45
C LEU A 10 9.65 -16.41 8.51
N SER A 11 8.61 -17.15 8.17
CA SER A 11 7.53 -17.50 9.09
C SER A 11 7.16 -18.97 8.94
N LYS A 12 6.35 -19.48 9.87
CA LYS A 12 5.77 -20.83 9.76
C LYS A 12 5.07 -21.09 8.41
N TYR A 13 4.49 -20.05 7.81
CA TYR A 13 3.74 -20.14 6.55
C TYR A 13 4.58 -19.81 5.31
N SER A 14 5.79 -19.26 5.49
CA SER A 14 6.75 -18.98 4.42
C SER A 14 8.16 -19.24 4.95
N PRO A 15 8.54 -20.52 5.11
CA PRO A 15 9.83 -20.90 5.69
C PRO A 15 10.98 -20.85 4.66
N ASN A 16 10.68 -20.66 3.38
CA ASN A 16 11.69 -20.66 2.32
C ASN A 16 12.35 -19.28 2.18
N VAL A 17 13.69 -19.23 2.20
CA VAL A 17 14.46 -17.99 2.02
C VAL A 17 14.40 -17.42 0.61
N ASP A 18 14.15 -18.26 -0.40
CA ASP A 18 13.97 -17.83 -1.79
C ASP A 18 12.57 -17.27 -2.06
N ASP A 19 11.60 -17.54 -1.18
CA ASP A 19 10.24 -17.01 -1.22
C ASP A 19 9.78 -16.58 0.19
N PRO A 20 10.42 -15.56 0.79
CA PRO A 20 10.19 -15.21 2.17
C PRO A 20 8.82 -14.56 2.39
N ALA A 21 8.41 -14.45 3.65
CA ALA A 21 7.17 -13.72 4.00
C ALA A 21 7.33 -12.21 3.77
N LEU A 22 8.53 -11.69 4.05
CA LEU A 22 8.86 -10.27 3.97
C LEU A 22 10.37 -10.11 3.75
N VAL A 23 10.79 -9.00 3.15
CA VAL A 23 12.19 -8.58 3.15
C VAL A 23 12.33 -7.25 3.85
N ALA A 24 13.36 -7.12 4.68
CA ALA A 24 13.76 -5.90 5.35
C ALA A 24 15.13 -5.43 4.86
N ARG A 25 15.36 -4.11 4.88
CA ARG A 25 16.67 -3.50 4.67
C ARG A 25 17.02 -2.59 5.84
N LYS A 26 18.29 -2.56 6.21
CA LYS A 26 18.82 -1.72 7.29
C LYS A 26 20.00 -0.90 6.83
N TRP A 27 20.11 0.30 7.36
CA TRP A 27 21.28 1.15 7.22
C TRP A 27 21.45 2.00 8.48
N THR A 28 22.63 2.58 8.63
CA THR A 28 22.88 3.61 9.64
C THR A 28 22.73 4.97 8.97
N ASP A 29 21.92 5.86 9.55
CA ASP A 29 21.77 7.22 9.05
C ASP A 29 22.90 8.16 9.50
N GLU A 30 22.81 9.43 9.13
CA GLU A 30 23.82 10.45 9.43
C GLU A 30 23.96 10.74 10.94
N ALA A 31 22.91 10.46 11.73
CA ALA A 31 22.91 10.61 13.17
C ALA A 31 23.48 9.37 13.90
N GLY A 32 23.89 8.34 13.16
CA GLY A 32 24.34 7.07 13.74
C GLY A 32 23.19 6.14 14.15
N GLU A 33 21.94 6.48 13.83
CA GLU A 33 20.78 5.67 14.18
C GLU A 33 20.58 4.56 13.16
N THR A 34 20.33 3.33 13.66
CA THR A 34 19.95 2.23 12.78
C THR A 34 18.51 2.40 12.33
N ARG A 35 18.34 2.58 11.03
CA ARG A 35 17.02 2.60 10.37
C ARG A 35 16.71 1.24 9.78
N GLU A 36 15.42 0.98 9.64
CA GLU A 36 14.89 -0.23 9.03
C GLU A 36 13.68 0.12 8.17
N GLU A 37 13.62 -0.51 7.01
CA GLU A 37 12.46 -0.52 6.14
C GLU A 37 12.12 -1.96 5.76
N VAL A 38 10.85 -2.18 5.41
CA VAL A 38 10.34 -3.45 4.90
C VAL A 38 9.68 -3.22 3.54
N TYR A 39 9.81 -4.20 2.64
CA TYR A 39 9.14 -4.14 1.34
C TYR A 39 7.70 -4.60 1.47
N THR A 40 6.75 -3.72 1.18
CA THR A 40 5.34 -3.90 1.53
C THR A 40 4.50 -4.46 0.38
N LYS A 41 3.23 -4.77 0.68
CA LYS A 41 2.23 -5.19 -0.31
C LYS A 41 1.82 -4.04 -1.25
N ASP A 42 2.17 -2.79 -0.92
CA ASP A 42 1.97 -1.62 -1.78
C ASP A 42 3.16 -1.40 -2.73
N LEU A 43 4.06 -2.39 -2.83
CA LEU A 43 5.24 -2.41 -3.72
C LEU A 43 6.21 -1.27 -3.48
N GLU A 44 6.37 -0.91 -2.20
CA GLU A 44 7.30 0.12 -1.76
C GLU A 44 8.01 -0.27 -0.47
N TRP A 45 9.21 0.29 -0.29
CA TRP A 45 9.94 0.25 0.97
C TRP A 45 9.32 1.24 1.95
N ALA A 46 8.84 0.75 3.09
CA ALA A 46 8.23 1.57 4.13
C ALA A 46 8.95 1.38 5.47
N PRO A 47 9.01 2.42 6.34
CA PRO A 47 9.59 2.30 7.67
C PRO A 47 9.02 1.12 8.45
N GLY A 48 9.88 0.35 9.11
CA GLY A 48 9.49 -0.85 9.84
C GLY A 48 10.43 -1.16 11.01
N ASN A 49 10.07 -2.16 11.80
CA ASN A 49 10.88 -2.66 12.92
C ASN A 49 10.72 -4.18 13.12
N THR A 50 10.35 -4.89 12.07
CA THR A 50 10.05 -6.32 12.05
C THR A 50 11.25 -7.15 12.52
N THR A 51 12.46 -6.83 12.06
CA THR A 51 13.64 -7.62 12.47
C THR A 51 13.93 -7.45 13.96
N TRP A 52 13.68 -6.25 14.52
CA TRP A 52 13.86 -5.99 15.94
C TRP A 52 12.82 -6.73 16.77
N ARG A 53 11.55 -6.74 16.33
CA ARG A 53 10.48 -7.49 17.00
C ARG A 53 10.79 -8.98 17.07
N ILE A 54 11.28 -9.57 15.98
CA ILE A 54 11.64 -10.99 15.96
C ILE A 54 12.84 -11.28 16.88
N ARG A 55 13.91 -10.49 16.78
CA ARG A 55 15.11 -10.68 17.62
C ARG A 55 14.86 -10.49 19.12
N THR A 56 13.87 -9.68 19.48
CA THR A 56 13.48 -9.46 20.88
C THR A 56 12.36 -10.39 21.36
N GLY A 57 11.95 -11.36 20.53
CA GLY A 57 10.89 -12.31 20.88
C GLY A 57 9.48 -11.70 20.96
N LYS A 58 9.29 -10.48 20.44
CA LYS A 58 7.97 -9.81 20.39
C LYS A 58 7.12 -10.27 19.20
N GLN A 59 7.70 -11.01 18.27
CA GLN A 59 7.04 -11.57 17.10
C GLN A 59 7.74 -12.87 16.72
N ASP A 60 6.98 -13.90 16.34
CA ASP A 60 7.54 -15.14 15.82
C ASP A 60 8.11 -14.96 14.41
N GLY A 61 9.23 -15.64 14.15
CA GLY A 61 9.85 -15.68 12.83
C GLY A 61 11.35 -15.89 12.90
N GLU A 62 11.98 -15.92 11.74
CA GLU A 62 13.44 -16.00 11.61
C GLU A 62 13.93 -14.86 10.72
N VAL A 63 15.09 -14.30 11.07
CA VAL A 63 15.73 -13.21 10.33
C VAL A 63 17.01 -13.74 9.70
N VAL A 64 17.00 -13.93 8.39
CA VAL A 64 18.13 -14.50 7.63
C VAL A 64 18.76 -13.40 6.77
N PRO A 65 20.08 -13.14 6.85
CA PRO A 65 20.75 -12.22 5.94
C PRO A 65 20.64 -12.69 4.48
N ILE A 66 20.39 -11.76 3.55
CA ILE A 66 20.33 -12.05 2.11
C ILE A 66 21.13 -11.01 1.32
N THR A 67 21.41 -11.32 0.05
CA THR A 67 22.05 -10.36 -0.86
C THR A 67 21.03 -9.34 -1.39
N GLU A 68 21.53 -8.25 -1.95
CA GLU A 68 20.70 -7.26 -2.64
C GLU A 68 20.00 -7.84 -3.87
N GLU A 69 20.63 -8.76 -4.59
CA GLU A 69 20.03 -9.49 -5.71
C GLU A 69 18.84 -10.35 -5.24
N ALA A 70 18.94 -10.98 -4.08
CA ALA A 70 17.84 -11.74 -3.50
C ALA A 70 16.70 -10.81 -3.04
N ALA A 71 17.03 -9.65 -2.47
CA ALA A 71 16.03 -8.64 -2.13
C ALA A 71 15.28 -8.12 -3.37
N ARG A 72 15.98 -7.85 -4.47
CA ARG A 72 15.37 -7.45 -5.75
C ARG A 72 14.46 -8.53 -6.34
N ARG A 73 14.88 -9.80 -6.28
CA ARG A 73 14.01 -10.94 -6.68
C ARG A 73 12.74 -11.00 -5.84
N PHE A 74 12.81 -10.71 -4.54
CA PHE A 74 11.62 -10.63 -3.71
C PHE A 74 10.66 -9.51 -4.15
N GLU A 75 11.16 -8.36 -4.60
CA GLU A 75 10.29 -7.30 -5.14
C GLU A 75 9.46 -7.80 -6.33
N GLU A 76 10.07 -8.60 -7.23
CA GLU A 76 9.39 -9.22 -8.37
C GLU A 76 8.34 -10.24 -7.94
N ILE A 77 8.68 -11.12 -6.99
CA ILE A 77 7.75 -12.09 -6.37
C ILE A 77 6.57 -11.35 -5.73
N GLN A 78 6.84 -10.28 -4.99
CA GLN A 78 5.80 -9.50 -4.32
C GLN A 78 4.91 -8.77 -5.35
N ALA A 79 5.48 -8.27 -6.44
CA ALA A 79 4.73 -7.70 -7.55
C ALA A 79 3.82 -8.75 -8.21
N GLU A 80 4.30 -9.99 -8.40
CA GLU A 80 3.49 -11.10 -8.91
C GLU A 80 2.35 -11.47 -7.96
N ARG A 81 2.65 -11.60 -6.66
CA ARG A 81 1.64 -11.82 -5.62
C ARG A 81 0.56 -10.75 -5.68
N VAL A 82 0.91 -9.47 -5.78
CA VAL A 82 -0.06 -8.37 -5.90
C VAL A 82 -0.85 -8.47 -7.21
N ARG A 83 -0.20 -8.75 -8.34
CA ARG A 83 -0.88 -8.94 -9.64
C ARG A 83 -1.91 -10.07 -9.60
N SER A 84 -1.63 -11.15 -8.87
CA SER A 84 -2.57 -12.28 -8.74
C SER A 84 -3.92 -11.92 -8.13
N TYR A 85 -3.98 -10.80 -7.39
CA TYR A 85 -5.21 -10.29 -6.79
C TYR A 85 -5.96 -9.30 -7.67
N LEU A 86 -5.37 -8.82 -8.77
CA LEU A 86 -6.03 -7.88 -9.68
C LEU A 86 -7.18 -8.56 -10.43
N PRO A 87 -8.22 -7.79 -10.81
CA PRO A 87 -9.36 -8.35 -11.53
C PRO A 87 -8.89 -8.87 -12.91
N ALA A 88 -9.33 -10.07 -13.29
CA ALA A 88 -8.87 -10.73 -14.51
C ALA A 88 -9.28 -9.99 -15.79
N ASP A 89 -10.38 -9.24 -15.75
CA ASP A 89 -10.88 -8.40 -16.84
C ASP A 89 -10.36 -6.95 -16.76
N GLY A 90 -9.53 -6.64 -15.76
CA GLY A 90 -9.00 -5.30 -15.52
C GLY A 90 -10.04 -4.27 -15.07
N LYS A 91 -11.28 -4.69 -14.75
CA LYS A 91 -12.37 -3.77 -14.41
C LYS A 91 -12.47 -3.51 -12.92
N TYR A 92 -12.83 -2.28 -12.59
CA TYR A 92 -13.03 -1.82 -11.21
C TYR A 92 -14.35 -1.07 -11.10
N ASP A 93 -14.99 -1.18 -9.94
CA ASP A 93 -16.07 -0.27 -9.56
C ASP A 93 -15.45 0.97 -8.92
N TYR A 94 -15.77 2.15 -9.46
CA TYR A 94 -15.24 3.42 -8.98
C TYR A 94 -16.27 4.15 -8.13
N TYR A 95 -15.83 4.70 -6.99
CA TYR A 95 -16.67 5.41 -6.04
C TYR A 95 -16.11 6.80 -5.75
N ALA A 96 -16.95 7.81 -5.92
CA ALA A 96 -16.77 9.13 -5.33
C ALA A 96 -17.28 9.10 -3.90
N ILE A 97 -16.42 9.42 -2.93
CA ILE A 97 -16.83 9.55 -1.52
C ILE A 97 -17.20 11.00 -1.26
N LEU A 98 -18.48 11.22 -0.99
CA LEU A 98 -19.05 12.53 -0.69
C LEU A 98 -19.11 12.74 0.82
N ASP A 99 -19.13 13.99 1.23
CA ASP A 99 -19.34 14.45 2.61
C ASP A 99 -19.86 15.89 2.52
N THR A 100 -20.16 16.53 3.64
CA THR A 100 -20.67 17.91 3.71
C THR A 100 -19.79 18.85 2.89
N GLY A 101 -20.37 19.46 1.84
CA GLY A 101 -19.69 20.39 0.94
C GLY A 101 -18.97 19.76 -0.26
N PHE A 102 -19.02 18.43 -0.42
CA PHE A 102 -18.46 17.73 -1.58
C PHE A 102 -19.56 17.23 -2.53
N SER A 103 -19.22 17.11 -3.82
CA SER A 103 -20.12 16.62 -4.87
C SER A 103 -19.41 15.56 -5.72
N VAL A 104 -20.13 14.89 -6.62
CA VAL A 104 -19.54 13.89 -7.53
C VAL A 104 -18.40 14.47 -8.38
N GLU A 105 -18.52 15.73 -8.81
CA GLU A 105 -17.51 16.41 -9.62
C GLU A 105 -16.30 16.89 -8.79
N SER A 106 -16.47 17.03 -7.47
CA SER A 106 -15.39 17.40 -6.56
C SER A 106 -15.54 16.62 -5.26
N PRO A 107 -15.29 15.30 -5.27
CA PRO A 107 -15.55 14.46 -4.12
C PRO A 107 -14.43 14.60 -3.09
N ARG A 108 -14.67 14.13 -1.87
CA ARG A 108 -13.65 14.15 -0.81
C ARG A 108 -12.55 13.13 -1.11
N LYS A 109 -12.94 11.93 -1.55
CA LYS A 109 -12.03 10.82 -1.89
C LYS A 109 -12.49 10.12 -3.15
N LEU A 110 -11.55 9.48 -3.84
CA LEU A 110 -11.81 8.58 -4.95
C LEU A 110 -11.34 7.18 -4.56
N VAL A 111 -12.22 6.20 -4.68
CA VAL A 111 -11.99 4.80 -4.32
C VAL A 111 -12.28 3.93 -5.53
N ARG A 112 -11.54 2.84 -5.69
CA ARG A 112 -11.88 1.75 -6.60
C ARG A 112 -11.96 0.44 -5.85
N ARG A 113 -12.88 -0.42 -6.24
CA ARG A 113 -13.14 -1.73 -5.62
C ARG A 113 -13.22 -2.81 -6.70
N TRP A 114 -12.83 -4.02 -6.34
CA TRP A 114 -12.99 -5.19 -7.19
C TRP A 114 -13.03 -6.46 -6.35
N ARG A 115 -13.49 -7.56 -6.97
CA ARG A 115 -13.36 -8.90 -6.42
C ARG A 115 -12.17 -9.60 -7.08
N SER A 116 -11.23 -10.08 -6.28
CA SER A 116 -10.05 -10.80 -6.77
C SER A 116 -10.45 -12.17 -7.34
N PRO A 117 -9.60 -12.79 -8.19
CA PRO A 117 -9.83 -14.16 -8.69
C PRO A 117 -9.99 -15.20 -7.57
N GLN A 118 -9.45 -14.94 -6.38
CA GLN A 118 -9.57 -15.78 -5.20
C GLN A 118 -10.85 -15.51 -4.39
N GLY A 119 -11.72 -14.63 -4.87
CA GLY A 119 -12.99 -14.29 -4.23
C GLY A 119 -12.90 -13.25 -3.11
N LEU A 120 -11.76 -12.55 -2.97
CA LEU A 120 -11.59 -11.51 -1.96
C LEU A 120 -12.10 -10.15 -2.46
N GLU A 121 -12.86 -9.45 -1.63
CA GLU A 121 -13.23 -8.06 -1.87
C GLU A 121 -12.05 -7.15 -1.52
N LEU A 122 -11.57 -6.38 -2.49
CA LEU A 122 -10.40 -5.52 -2.36
C LEU A 122 -10.72 -4.09 -2.76
N GLU A 123 -10.01 -3.15 -2.15
CA GLU A 123 -10.23 -1.71 -2.30
C GLU A 123 -8.90 -0.96 -2.33
N GLN A 124 -8.86 0.10 -3.16
CA GLN A 124 -7.81 1.10 -3.14
C GLN A 124 -8.41 2.52 -3.22
N ARG A 125 -7.74 3.47 -2.57
CA ARG A 125 -8.02 4.91 -2.69
C ARG A 125 -6.95 5.59 -3.53
N TYR A 126 -7.36 6.57 -4.33
CA TYR A 126 -6.42 7.39 -5.07
C TYR A 126 -5.80 8.45 -4.15
N THR A 127 -4.48 8.54 -4.17
CA THR A 127 -3.68 9.53 -3.44
C THR A 127 -2.83 10.32 -4.44
N HIS A 128 -3.06 11.62 -4.54
CA HIS A 128 -2.27 12.47 -5.44
C HIS A 128 -0.76 12.36 -5.14
N GLY A 129 0.04 12.14 -6.19
CA GLY A 129 1.49 11.94 -6.10
C GLY A 129 1.94 10.49 -5.79
N SER A 130 1.06 9.65 -5.23
CA SER A 130 1.38 8.25 -4.90
C SER A 130 0.52 7.21 -5.60
N GLY A 131 -0.49 7.65 -6.38
CA GLY A 131 -1.38 6.77 -7.12
C GLY A 131 -2.37 6.02 -6.24
N TRP A 132 -2.75 4.82 -6.67
CA TRP A 132 -3.68 3.95 -5.94
C TRP A 132 -2.98 3.26 -4.77
N LYS A 133 -3.55 3.40 -3.57
CA LYS A 133 -3.05 2.79 -2.34
C LYS A 133 -4.14 1.95 -1.69
N ARG A 134 -3.77 0.84 -1.06
CA ARG A 134 -4.72 0.00 -0.33
C ARG A 134 -5.54 0.84 0.66
N SER A 135 -6.83 0.55 0.78
CA SER A 135 -7.72 1.25 1.69
C SER A 135 -8.82 0.35 2.23
N ASP A 136 -9.56 0.87 3.21
CA ASP A 136 -10.71 0.27 3.86
C ASP A 136 -11.86 1.29 4.01
N VAL A 137 -11.91 2.32 3.15
CA VAL A 137 -12.82 3.47 3.26
C VAL A 137 -14.28 3.01 3.17
N LEU A 138 -14.64 2.17 2.20
CA LEU A 138 -16.02 1.71 2.06
C LEU A 138 -16.45 0.82 3.24
N TYR A 139 -15.52 0.01 3.76
CA TYR A 139 -15.76 -0.77 4.98
C TYR A 139 -15.97 0.14 6.19
N ARG A 140 -15.17 1.19 6.35
CA ARG A 140 -15.30 2.13 7.47
C ARG A 140 -16.59 2.94 7.39
N ILE A 141 -16.99 3.38 6.21
CA ILE A 141 -18.28 4.05 6.00
C ILE A 141 -19.44 3.10 6.33
N SER A 142 -19.45 1.88 5.77
CA SER A 142 -20.53 0.92 6.03
C SER A 142 -20.61 0.42 7.48
N THR A 143 -19.55 0.62 8.27
CA THR A 143 -19.52 0.30 9.70
C THR A 143 -19.58 1.53 10.61
N ASP A 144 -19.96 2.69 10.06
CA ASP A 144 -20.14 3.95 10.79
C ASP A 144 -18.88 4.41 11.57
N ARG A 145 -17.70 4.08 11.03
CA ARG A 145 -16.37 4.46 11.56
C ARG A 145 -15.73 5.62 10.79
N GLU A 146 -16.42 6.13 9.79
CA GLU A 146 -16.01 7.26 8.96
C GLU A 146 -17.24 7.84 8.27
N ASP A 147 -17.40 9.17 8.31
CA ASP A 147 -18.47 9.86 7.59
C ASP A 147 -18.22 9.81 6.07
N GLY A 148 -19.31 9.65 5.33
CA GLY A 148 -19.35 9.88 3.90
C GLY A 148 -20.39 9.03 3.17
N GLU A 149 -20.71 9.45 1.96
CA GLU A 149 -21.63 8.74 1.07
C GLU A 149 -20.87 8.22 -0.16
N PRO A 150 -20.80 6.90 -0.36
CA PRO A 150 -20.16 6.33 -1.54
C PRO A 150 -21.12 6.36 -2.73
N VAL A 151 -20.79 7.15 -3.74
CA VAL A 151 -21.55 7.23 -5.00
C VAL A 151 -20.77 6.52 -6.11
N LEU A 152 -21.40 5.53 -6.75
CA LEU A 152 -20.82 4.82 -7.89
C LEU A 152 -20.67 5.78 -9.08
N ILE A 153 -19.51 5.78 -9.72
CA ILE A 153 -19.18 6.62 -10.87
C ILE A 153 -18.56 5.77 -11.98
N THR A 154 -18.55 6.30 -13.21
CA THR A 154 -17.86 5.63 -14.33
C THR A 154 -16.34 5.80 -14.22
N GLU A 155 -15.60 4.98 -14.97
CA GLU A 155 -14.13 5.10 -15.05
C GLU A 155 -13.71 6.46 -15.62
N GLU A 156 -14.41 6.97 -16.65
CA GLU A 156 -14.13 8.28 -17.23
C GLU A 156 -14.39 9.42 -16.22
N ALA A 157 -15.39 9.26 -15.34
CA ALA A 157 -15.63 10.20 -14.25
C ALA A 157 -14.53 10.10 -13.18
N ALA A 158 -14.06 8.90 -12.86
CA ALA A 158 -12.95 8.69 -11.94
C ALA A 158 -11.66 9.38 -12.44
N ASP A 159 -11.39 9.32 -13.74
CA ASP A 159 -10.24 10.03 -14.34
C ASP A 159 -10.34 11.55 -14.18
N ARG A 160 -11.52 12.14 -14.39
CA ARG A 160 -11.73 13.58 -14.13
C ARG A 160 -11.53 13.93 -12.66
N VAL A 161 -12.03 13.09 -11.75
CA VAL A 161 -11.88 13.30 -10.31
C VAL A 161 -10.41 13.29 -9.86
N LYS A 162 -9.53 12.50 -10.50
CA LYS A 162 -8.08 12.50 -10.17
C LYS A 162 -7.48 13.89 -10.33
N GLU A 163 -7.84 14.62 -11.40
CA GLU A 163 -7.37 15.98 -11.65
C GLU A 163 -7.91 16.98 -10.61
N VAL A 164 -9.18 16.84 -10.23
CA VAL A 164 -9.79 17.69 -9.20
C VAL A 164 -9.13 17.50 -7.83
N LEU A 165 -8.83 16.25 -7.46
CA LEU A 165 -8.09 15.94 -6.24
C LEU A 165 -6.65 16.50 -6.30
N ALA A 166 -6.00 16.44 -7.46
CA ALA A 166 -4.66 17.00 -7.66
C ALA A 166 -4.65 18.53 -7.50
N GLU A 167 -5.62 19.23 -8.09
CA GLU A 167 -5.79 20.67 -7.97
C GLU A 167 -6.03 21.08 -6.51
N ARG A 168 -6.86 20.33 -5.78
CA ARG A 168 -7.12 20.62 -4.35
C ARG A 168 -5.85 20.55 -3.51
N VAL A 169 -5.01 19.54 -3.71
CA VAL A 169 -3.73 19.41 -3.00
C VAL A 169 -2.76 20.54 -3.38
N ARG A 170 -2.74 20.94 -4.67
CA ARG A 170 -1.90 22.07 -5.12
C ARG A 170 -2.32 23.38 -4.47
N ARG A 171 -3.63 23.66 -4.36
CA ARG A 171 -4.14 24.87 -3.70
C ARG A 171 -3.82 24.92 -2.22
N ALA A 172 -4.07 23.83 -1.49
CA ALA A 172 -3.78 23.77 -0.06
C ALA A 172 -2.31 24.06 0.25
N ARG A 173 -1.37 23.59 -0.60
CA ARG A 173 0.06 23.88 -0.46
C ARG A 173 0.48 25.30 -0.84
N ALA A 174 -0.34 26.02 -1.61
CA ALA A 174 -0.05 27.40 -1.99
C ALA A 174 -0.53 28.40 -0.94
N GLU A 175 -1.37 27.96 0.00
CA GLU A 175 -1.93 28.74 1.11
C GLU A 175 -1.16 28.55 2.43
N GLU A 176 -0.17 27.63 2.45
CA GLU A 176 0.79 27.39 3.55
C GLU A 176 2.09 28.18 3.37
#